data_AF-A0A7Y1TBF9-F1
#
_entry.id   AF-A0A7Y1TBF9-F1
#
_cell.length_a   1.000
_cell.length_b   1.000
_cell.length_c   1.000
_cell.angle_alpha   90.00
_cell.angle_beta   90.00
_cell.angle_gamma   90.00
#
_symmetry.space_group_name_H-M   'P 1'
#
loop_
_entity.id
_entity.type
_entity.pdbx_description
1 polymer ?
#
loop_
_entity_poly.entity_id
_entity_poly.type
_entity_poly.pdbx_seq_one_letter_code
_entity_poly.pdbx_strand_id
1 'polypeptide(L)'
;HYKNAKLIAAYLACDGEIDLSIFLAHAARTGKKIYVPVLNAAGLMRFVRYLPGAVPGSSQGGFSAPARGQLAPRRLRFDLVLLPLVAFDAAGNRLGRGGGHYDRYFSNVNRQQKFAPRLFGIAHAMQQAGSLQAAPWDVGLDAVASERGIQYFRGLQSRPI
;
A
#
# COMPACT_ATOMS: atom_id res chain seq x y z
N HIS A 1 3.87 -14.18 -3.41
CA HIS A 1 3.69 -12.70 -3.48
C HIS A 1 4.91 -11.95 -2.94
N TYR A 2 5.15 -11.90 -1.63
CA TYR A 2 6.31 -11.16 -1.06
C TYR A 2 7.69 -11.69 -1.48
N LYS A 3 7.90 -13.02 -1.50
CA LYS A 3 9.21 -13.63 -1.84
C LYS A 3 9.76 -13.11 -3.17
N ASN A 4 8.90 -13.04 -4.19
CA ASN A 4 9.26 -12.61 -5.55
C ASN A 4 9.18 -11.09 -5.78
N ALA A 5 8.51 -10.35 -4.89
CA ALA A 5 8.38 -8.90 -5.02
C ALA A 5 9.73 -8.22 -4.78
N LYS A 6 10.15 -7.38 -5.74
CA LYS A 6 11.37 -6.56 -5.69
C LYS A 6 11.05 -5.10 -5.41
N LEU A 7 9.92 -4.60 -5.92
CA LEU A 7 9.42 -3.24 -5.74
C LEU A 7 8.14 -3.27 -4.90
N ILE A 8 8.23 -2.75 -3.68
CA ILE A 8 7.12 -2.76 -2.71
C ILE A 8 6.72 -1.32 -2.38
N ALA A 9 5.44 -1.00 -2.50
CA ALA A 9 4.86 0.18 -1.88
C ALA A 9 4.26 -0.20 -0.52
N ALA A 10 4.51 0.58 0.52
CA ALA A 10 3.94 0.36 1.84
C ALA A 10 3.70 1.68 2.56
N TYR A 11 2.71 1.73 3.44
CA TYR A 11 2.46 2.91 4.27
C TYR A 11 3.41 2.97 5.47
N LEU A 12 3.52 4.16 6.05
CA LEU A 12 4.05 4.34 7.40
C LEU A 12 2.85 4.52 8.31
N ALA A 13 2.75 3.69 9.35
CA ALA A 13 1.58 3.64 10.20
C ALA A 13 1.33 4.99 10.89
N CYS A 14 0.07 5.42 10.87
CA CYS A 14 -0.42 6.51 11.70
C CYS A 14 -1.71 6.10 12.43
N ASP A 15 -1.95 6.68 13.61
CA ASP A 15 -3.23 6.61 14.35
C ASP A 15 -3.90 5.23 14.43
N GLY A 16 -3.23 4.23 15.00
CA GLY A 16 -3.84 2.90 15.22
C GLY A 16 -3.82 1.97 14.01
N GLU A 17 -3.15 2.37 12.92
CA GLU A 17 -2.75 1.43 11.86
C GLU A 17 -1.70 0.44 12.38
N ILE A 18 -1.69 -0.77 11.81
CA ILE A 18 -0.67 -1.78 12.13
C ILE A 18 0.71 -1.24 11.75
N ASP A 19 1.64 -1.24 12.72
CA ASP A 19 3.02 -0.83 12.49
C ASP A 19 3.75 -1.85 11.60
N LEU A 20 4.27 -1.35 10.48
CA LEU A 20 5.05 -2.13 9.52
C LEU A 20 6.57 -1.95 9.70
N SER A 21 7.04 -1.17 10.68
CA SER A 21 8.46 -0.82 10.85
C SER A 21 9.41 -2.01 10.75
N ILE A 22 9.13 -3.10 11.47
CA ILE A 22 9.90 -4.35 11.45
C ILE A 22 9.89 -4.98 10.04
N PHE A 23 8.73 -5.03 9.40
CA PHE A 23 8.59 -5.56 8.04
C PHE A 23 9.39 -4.72 7.04
N LEU A 24 9.31 -3.39 7.12
CA LEU A 24 10.02 -2.48 6.22
C LEU A 24 11.54 -2.63 6.38
N ALA A 25 12.03 -2.71 7.62
CA ALA A 25 13.43 -2.96 7.90
C ALA A 25 13.91 -4.31 7.32
N HIS A 26 13.14 -5.38 7.54
CA HIS A 26 13.46 -6.71 7.00
C HIS A 26 13.45 -6.74 5.47
N ALA A 27 12.42 -6.17 4.84
CA ALA A 27 12.31 -6.09 3.38
C ALA A 27 13.46 -5.29 2.76
N ALA A 28 13.89 -4.19 3.39
CA ALA A 28 15.03 -3.42 2.92
C ALA A 28 16.35 -4.21 3.05
N ARG A 29 16.57 -4.88 4.18
CA ARG A 29 17.76 -5.73 4.41
C ARG A 29 17.85 -6.90 3.45
N THR A 30 16.73 -7.41 2.97
CA THR A 30 16.67 -8.49 1.97
C THR A 30 16.75 -7.98 0.52
N GLY A 31 17.15 -6.72 0.32
CA GLY A 31 17.42 -6.13 -0.99
C GLY A 31 16.17 -5.65 -1.75
N LYS A 32 15.00 -5.64 -1.11
CA LYS A 32 13.77 -5.14 -1.73
C LYS A 32 13.78 -3.61 -1.72
N LYS A 33 13.31 -3.01 -2.81
CA LYS A 33 13.17 -1.56 -2.94
C LYS A 33 11.78 -1.17 -2.44
N ILE A 34 11.76 -0.47 -1.32
CA ILE A 34 10.53 -0.04 -0.66
C ILE A 34 10.27 1.42 -0.98
N TYR A 35 9.00 1.75 -1.17
CA TYR A 35 8.53 3.10 -1.36
C TYR A 35 7.38 3.41 -0.42
N VAL A 36 7.40 4.60 0.17
CA VAL A 36 6.36 5.09 1.10
C VAL A 36 5.62 6.28 0.49
N PRO A 37 4.32 6.44 0.78
CA PRO A 37 3.53 7.54 0.27
C PRO A 37 3.90 8.85 0.99
N VAL A 38 3.96 9.93 0.23
CA VAL A 38 4.04 11.31 0.73
C VAL A 38 3.03 12.15 -0.03
N LEU A 39 2.46 13.15 0.63
CA LEU A 39 1.62 14.15 -0.02
C LEU A 39 2.50 15.33 -0.42
N ASN A 40 2.32 15.84 -1.65
CA ASN A 40 2.90 17.12 -2.02
C ASN A 40 2.04 18.29 -1.47
N ALA A 41 2.50 19.52 -1.66
CA ALA A 41 1.78 20.73 -1.22
C ALA A 41 0.36 20.87 -1.82
N ALA A 42 0.07 20.18 -2.93
CA ALA A 42 -1.24 20.16 -3.56
C ALA A 42 -2.13 18.96 -3.10
N GLY A 43 -1.70 18.19 -2.11
CA GLY A 43 -2.43 17.02 -1.61
C GLY A 43 -2.40 15.80 -2.53
N LEU A 44 -1.55 15.79 -3.56
CA LEU A 44 -1.37 14.65 -4.45
C LEU A 44 -0.34 13.68 -3.87
N MET A 45 -0.75 12.41 -3.80
CA MET A 45 0.12 11.34 -3.31
C MET A 45 1.20 10.99 -4.34
N ARG A 46 2.44 10.92 -3.85
CA ARG A 46 3.59 10.39 -4.58
C ARG A 46 4.29 9.37 -3.70
N PHE A 47 5.08 8.51 -4.33
CA PHE A 47 5.89 7.53 -3.62
C PHE A 47 7.35 7.97 -3.59
N VAL A 48 8.00 7.83 -2.44
CA VAL A 48 9.44 8.11 -2.27
C VAL A 48 10.13 6.88 -1.72
N ARG A 49 11.38 6.66 -2.10
CA ARG A 49 12.16 5.50 -1.68
C ARG A 49 12.39 5.56 -0.18
N TYR A 50 12.00 4.49 0.50
CA TYR A 50 12.28 4.30 1.92
C TYR A 50 13.75 3.93 2.11
N LEU A 51 14.41 4.63 3.03
CA LEU A 51 15.79 4.36 3.45
C LEU A 51 15.76 3.97 4.94
N PRO A 52 16.23 2.77 5.30
CA PRO A 52 16.33 2.36 6.71
C PRO A 52 17.13 3.38 7.54
N GLY A 53 16.61 3.76 8.71
CA GLY A 53 17.24 4.74 9.59
C GLY A 53 16.88 6.20 9.30
N ALA A 54 16.14 6.50 8.22
CA ALA A 54 15.51 7.81 8.07
C ALA A 54 14.35 7.93 9.06
N VAL A 55 14.41 8.92 9.97
CA VAL A 55 13.38 9.16 10.99
C VAL A 55 12.11 9.72 10.32
N PRO A 56 10.95 9.05 10.41
CA PRO A 56 9.70 9.63 9.98
C PRO A 56 9.26 10.70 10.97
N GLY A 57 9.12 11.96 10.53
CA GLY A 57 8.38 12.98 11.28
C GLY A 57 9.15 13.85 12.30
N SER A 58 10.48 13.95 12.24
CA SER A 58 11.17 15.01 13.01
C SER A 58 10.76 16.40 12.49
N SER A 59 10.20 17.22 13.36
CA SER A 59 9.59 18.55 13.13
C SER A 59 10.56 19.69 12.74
N GLN A 60 11.67 19.37 12.08
CA GLN A 60 12.43 20.30 11.22
C GLN A 60 12.65 19.74 9.80
N GLY A 61 11.98 18.65 9.45
CA GLY A 61 12.09 18.00 8.16
C GLY A 61 10.94 17.05 7.91
N GLY A 62 9.70 17.53 8.07
CA GLY A 62 8.52 16.83 7.58
C GLY A 62 8.76 16.53 6.11
N PHE A 63 9.13 15.28 5.78
CA PHE A 63 9.76 14.90 4.52
C PHE A 63 10.36 16.10 3.77
N SER A 64 11.45 16.69 4.28
CA SER A 64 12.20 17.70 3.53
C SER A 64 12.27 17.23 2.10
N ALA A 65 11.80 18.07 1.15
CA ALA A 65 11.50 17.69 -0.23
C ALA A 65 12.41 16.54 -0.69
N PRO A 66 11.86 15.38 -1.10
CA PRO A 66 12.62 14.15 -1.21
C PRO A 66 13.91 14.41 -1.96
N ALA A 67 15.04 14.04 -1.36
CA ALA A 67 16.34 14.34 -1.94
C ALA A 67 16.35 13.85 -3.40
N ARG A 68 17.01 14.61 -4.28
CA ARG A 68 16.99 14.38 -5.73
C ARG A 68 17.26 12.88 -6.03
N GLY A 69 16.29 12.20 -6.64
CA GLY A 69 16.37 10.76 -6.95
C GLY A 69 15.67 9.80 -5.99
N GLN A 70 15.10 10.28 -4.88
CA GLN A 70 14.27 9.45 -3.99
C GLN A 70 12.83 9.29 -4.49
N LEU A 71 12.34 10.24 -5.27
CA LEU A 71 11.00 10.18 -5.83
C LEU A 71 10.85 9.00 -6.80
N ALA A 72 9.80 8.21 -6.63
CA ALA A 72 9.45 7.14 -7.56
C ALA A 72 9.24 7.70 -8.98
N PRO A 73 9.86 7.09 -10.00
CA PRO A 73 9.55 7.43 -11.39
C PRO A 73 8.05 7.32 -11.66
N ARG A 74 7.49 8.20 -12.49
CA ARG A 74 6.05 8.21 -12.81
C ARG A 74 5.55 6.90 -13.43
N ARG A 75 6.43 6.13 -14.08
CA ARG A 75 6.15 4.83 -14.70
C ARG A 75 6.53 3.64 -13.82
N LEU A 76 6.95 3.87 -12.56
CA LEU A 76 7.34 2.78 -11.67
C LEU A 76 6.13 1.85 -11.45
N ARG A 77 6.36 0.56 -11.64
CA ARG A 77 5.37 -0.50 -11.38
C ARG A 77 5.76 -1.20 -10.10
N PHE A 78 4.87 -1.19 -9.11
CA PHE A 78 5.05 -1.98 -7.90
C PHE A 78 4.66 -3.43 -8.15
N ASP A 79 5.36 -4.36 -7.53
CA ASP A 79 4.98 -5.78 -7.53
C ASP A 79 3.90 -6.04 -6.46
N LEU A 80 4.02 -5.34 -5.32
CA LEU A 80 3.17 -5.46 -4.16
C LEU A 80 2.94 -4.07 -3.54
N VAL A 81 1.71 -3.78 -3.16
CA VAL A 81 1.30 -2.57 -2.46
C VAL A 81 0.62 -3.00 -1.17
N LEU A 82 1.16 -2.55 -0.03
CA LEU A 82 0.55 -2.72 1.28
C LEU A 82 -0.28 -1.49 1.60
N LEU A 83 -1.57 -1.69 1.79
CA LEU A 83 -2.57 -0.64 1.98
C LEU A 83 -3.04 -0.62 3.44
N PRO A 84 -3.04 0.54 4.11
CA PRO A 84 -3.73 0.70 5.37
C PRO A 84 -5.24 0.77 5.11
N LEU A 85 -6.03 0.35 6.10
CA LEU A 85 -7.49 0.41 6.03
C LEU A 85 -8.11 0.54 7.42
N VAL A 86 -9.34 1.05 7.44
CA VAL A 86 -10.22 1.14 8.62
C VAL A 86 -11.10 -0.10 8.70
N ALA A 87 -11.68 -0.52 7.57
CA ALA A 87 -12.49 -1.72 7.47
C ALA A 87 -12.36 -2.39 6.09
N PHE A 88 -12.66 -3.67 6.01
CA PHE A 88 -12.76 -4.43 4.75
C PHE A 88 -13.94 -5.39 4.80
N ASP A 89 -14.43 -5.86 3.65
CA ASP A 89 -15.49 -6.88 3.58
C ASP A 89 -15.05 -8.15 2.85
N ALA A 90 -15.97 -9.13 2.80
CA ALA A 90 -15.73 -10.42 2.15
C ALA A 90 -15.57 -10.34 0.62
N ALA A 91 -15.95 -9.22 -0.01
CA ALA A 91 -15.76 -8.96 -1.44
C ALA A 91 -14.41 -8.29 -1.75
N GLY A 92 -13.65 -7.90 -0.73
CA GLY A 92 -12.39 -7.19 -0.87
C GLY A 92 -12.58 -5.68 -1.04
N ASN A 93 -13.77 -5.15 -0.77
CA ASN A 93 -13.93 -3.71 -0.63
C ASN A 93 -13.19 -3.24 0.62
N ARG A 94 -12.71 -2.00 0.60
CA ARG A 94 -12.01 -1.40 1.73
C ARG A 94 -12.49 0.00 2.02
N LEU A 95 -12.58 0.33 3.29
CA LEU A 95 -12.78 1.67 3.79
C LEU A 95 -11.45 2.23 4.28
N GLY A 96 -11.00 3.34 3.71
CA GLY A 96 -9.86 4.11 4.22
C GLY A 96 -10.31 5.26 5.13
N ARG A 97 -9.39 6.12 5.55
CA ARG A 97 -9.68 7.32 6.37
C ARG A 97 -10.40 8.47 5.64
N GLY A 98 -10.89 8.25 4.41
CA GLY A 98 -11.68 9.24 3.66
C GLY A 98 -10.93 10.16 2.69
N GLY A 99 -9.59 10.18 2.65
CA GLY A 99 -8.82 11.05 1.74
C GLY A 99 -8.76 10.60 0.27
N GLY A 100 -9.16 9.36 -0.04
CA GLY A 100 -9.19 8.82 -1.41
C GLY A 100 -7.84 8.80 -2.15
N HIS A 101 -6.72 8.95 -1.44
CA HIS A 101 -5.38 9.08 -2.06
C HIS A 101 -4.99 7.82 -2.85
N TYR A 102 -5.24 6.64 -2.28
CA TYR A 102 -4.93 5.37 -2.91
C TYR A 102 -5.86 5.08 -4.10
N ASP A 103 -7.16 5.34 -3.97
CA ASP A 103 -8.13 5.20 -5.06
C ASP A 103 -7.75 6.08 -6.26
N ARG A 104 -7.41 7.35 -6.01
CA ARG A 104 -6.96 8.28 -7.05
C ARG A 104 -5.64 7.85 -7.70
N TYR A 105 -4.70 7.28 -6.93
CA TYR A 105 -3.41 6.85 -7.46
C TYR A 105 -3.53 5.59 -8.31
N PHE A 106 -4.38 4.64 -7.90
CA PHE A 106 -4.55 3.35 -8.56
C PHE A 106 -5.71 3.29 -9.57
N SER A 107 -6.51 4.35 -9.71
CA SER A 107 -7.66 4.40 -10.63
C SER A 107 -7.32 4.08 -12.09
N ASN A 108 -6.14 4.50 -12.56
CA ASN A 108 -5.67 4.26 -13.93
C ASN A 108 -4.90 2.95 -14.10
N VAL A 109 -4.75 2.15 -13.03
CA VAL A 109 -4.10 0.85 -13.12
C VAL A 109 -5.10 -0.15 -13.65
N ASN A 110 -4.94 -0.54 -14.93
CA ASN A 110 -5.67 -1.67 -15.46
C ASN A 110 -5.21 -2.94 -14.73
N ARG A 111 -6.05 -3.39 -13.80
CA ARG A 111 -5.73 -4.54 -12.96
C ARG A 111 -5.58 -5.82 -13.77
N GLN A 112 -6.21 -5.96 -14.94
CA GLN A 112 -6.12 -7.17 -15.77
C GLN A 112 -4.76 -7.33 -16.47
N GLN A 113 -3.89 -6.31 -16.45
CA GLN A 113 -2.57 -6.42 -17.03
C GLN A 113 -1.66 -7.38 -16.25
N LYS A 114 -0.81 -8.12 -16.98
CA LYS A 114 0.17 -9.05 -16.43
C LYS A 114 1.07 -8.44 -15.33
N PHE A 115 1.35 -7.14 -15.43
CA PHE A 115 2.24 -6.41 -14.53
C PHE A 115 1.50 -5.44 -13.60
N ALA A 116 0.21 -5.69 -13.32
CA ALA A 116 -0.50 -4.92 -12.32
C ALA A 116 0.01 -5.26 -10.90
N PRO A 117 0.18 -4.26 -10.02
CA PRO A 117 0.54 -4.49 -8.63
C PRO A 117 -0.49 -5.35 -7.93
N ARG A 118 -0.04 -6.20 -7.02
CA ARG A 118 -0.94 -6.85 -6.05
C ARG A 118 -1.24 -5.91 -4.90
N LEU A 119 -2.51 -5.68 -4.59
CA LEU A 119 -2.99 -4.76 -3.57
C LEU A 119 -3.41 -5.53 -2.31
N PHE A 120 -2.55 -5.52 -1.29
CA PHE A 120 -2.78 -6.25 -0.06
C PHE A 120 -3.17 -5.27 1.05
N GLY A 121 -4.35 -5.44 1.62
CA GLY A 121 -4.74 -4.74 2.84
C GLY A 121 -4.01 -5.35 4.04
N ILE A 122 -3.47 -4.51 4.91
CA ILE A 122 -2.96 -4.96 6.22
C ILE A 122 -3.98 -4.53 7.28
N ALA A 123 -4.52 -5.50 8.00
CA ALA A 123 -5.64 -5.27 8.90
C ALA A 123 -5.63 -6.25 10.08
N HIS A 124 -6.25 -5.84 11.19
CA HIS A 124 -6.69 -6.78 12.22
C HIS A 124 -7.94 -7.52 11.74
N ALA A 125 -8.14 -8.77 12.14
CA ALA A 125 -9.33 -9.53 11.71
C ALA A 125 -10.64 -8.88 12.19
N MET A 126 -10.62 -8.14 13.30
CA MET A 126 -11.79 -7.37 13.78
C MET A 126 -12.22 -6.23 12.85
N GLN A 127 -11.37 -5.81 11.92
CA GLN A 127 -11.70 -4.78 10.93
C GLN A 127 -12.52 -5.34 9.76
N GLN A 128 -12.84 -6.64 9.78
CA GLN A 128 -13.76 -7.23 8.82
C GLN A 128 -15.21 -6.82 9.14
N ALA A 129 -15.79 -6.00 8.27
CA ALA A 129 -17.19 -5.62 8.30
C ALA A 129 -18.05 -6.64 7.52
N GLY A 130 -19.37 -6.57 7.70
CA GLY A 130 -20.31 -7.43 6.98
C GLY A 130 -20.34 -7.12 5.47
N SER A 131 -20.70 -5.88 5.12
CA SER A 131 -20.71 -5.38 3.74
C SER A 131 -20.39 -3.89 3.75
N LEU A 132 -19.53 -3.46 2.85
CA LEU A 132 -19.21 -2.04 2.66
C LEU A 132 -19.89 -1.52 1.38
N GLN A 133 -20.40 -0.29 1.44
CA GLN A 133 -20.86 0.41 0.25
C GLN A 133 -19.63 0.85 -0.57
N ALA A 134 -19.37 0.14 -1.65
CA ALA A 134 -18.29 0.49 -2.59
C ALA A 134 -18.80 1.50 -3.62
N ALA A 135 -18.02 2.55 -3.86
CA ALA A 135 -18.24 3.45 -4.97
C ALA A 135 -17.57 2.92 -6.25
N PRO A 136 -18.04 3.31 -7.46
CA PRO A 136 -17.49 2.81 -8.73
C PRO A 136 -16.00 3.11 -8.95
N TRP A 137 -15.47 4.11 -8.26
CA TRP A 137 -14.06 4.53 -8.33
C TRP A 137 -13.18 3.88 -7.25
N ASP A 138 -13.76 3.09 -6.34
CA ASP A 138 -13.01 2.45 -5.27
C ASP A 138 -12.17 1.29 -5.81
N VAL A 139 -10.91 1.27 -5.39
CA VAL A 139 -9.97 0.22 -5.79
C VAL A 139 -9.98 -0.87 -4.73
N GLY A 140 -10.66 -1.98 -5.05
CA GLY A 140 -10.73 -3.16 -4.18
C GLY A 140 -9.38 -3.85 -3.94
N LEU A 141 -9.32 -4.71 -2.95
CA LEU A 141 -8.14 -5.46 -2.56
C LEU A 141 -8.00 -6.77 -3.36
N ASP A 142 -6.77 -7.23 -3.50
CA ASP A 142 -6.44 -8.57 -3.99
C ASP A 142 -6.45 -9.59 -2.85
N ALA A 143 -6.01 -9.16 -1.66
CA ALA A 143 -6.01 -9.94 -0.44
C ALA A 143 -5.98 -9.02 0.79
N VAL A 144 -6.31 -9.58 1.97
CA VAL A 144 -6.04 -8.99 3.27
C VAL A 144 -5.14 -9.94 4.07
N ALA A 145 -4.10 -9.39 4.70
CA ALA A 145 -3.28 -10.09 5.68
C ALA A 145 -3.65 -9.59 7.09
N SER A 146 -3.93 -10.55 7.98
CA SER A 146 -4.28 -10.32 9.38
C SER A 146 -3.60 -11.35 10.29
N GLU A 147 -3.83 -11.24 11.60
CA GLU A 147 -3.38 -12.22 12.58
C GLU A 147 -4.01 -13.61 12.38
N ARG A 148 -5.11 -13.72 11.62
CA ARG A 148 -5.74 -15.00 11.24
C ARG A 148 -5.19 -15.60 9.95
N GLY A 149 -4.24 -14.92 9.31
CA GLY A 149 -3.66 -15.33 8.03
C GLY A 149 -4.07 -14.42 6.87
N ILE A 150 -3.91 -14.95 5.64
CA ILE A 150 -4.16 -14.20 4.40
C ILE A 150 -5.47 -14.67 3.78
N GLN A 151 -6.42 -13.74 3.62
CA GLN A 151 -7.67 -13.94 2.89
C GLN A 151 -7.53 -13.37 1.48
N TYR A 152 -7.79 -14.19 0.46
CA TYR A 152 -7.76 -13.78 -0.94
C TYR A 152 -9.17 -13.51 -1.47
N PHE A 153 -9.34 -12.48 -2.29
CA PHE A 153 -10.62 -12.14 -2.91
C PHE A 153 -10.69 -12.63 -4.36
N ARG A 154 -11.90 -13.03 -4.81
CA ARG A 154 -12.10 -13.56 -6.17
C ARG A 154 -11.77 -12.48 -7.21
N GLY A 155 -10.90 -12.83 -8.16
CA GLY A 155 -10.32 -11.92 -9.17
C GLY A 155 -8.86 -12.24 -9.54
N LEU A 156 -8.21 -13.17 -8.82
CA LEU A 156 -6.77 -13.45 -8.98
C LEU A 156 -6.37 -14.93 -9.20
N GLN A 157 -7.29 -15.89 -9.16
CA GLN A 157 -6.94 -17.32 -9.34
C GLN A 157 -6.36 -17.64 -10.74
N SER A 158 -6.43 -16.71 -11.69
CA SER A 158 -5.94 -16.84 -13.07
C SER A 158 -4.69 -16.02 -13.40
N ARG A 159 -4.02 -15.38 -12.43
CA ARG A 159 -2.76 -14.64 -12.71
C ARG A 159 -1.52 -15.47 -12.37
N PRO A 160 -0.69 -15.87 -13.35
CA PRO A 160 0.56 -16.57 -13.07
C PRO A 160 1.48 -15.72 -12.19
N ILE A 161 2.26 -16.40 -11.35
CA ILE A 161 3.23 -15.81 -10.41
C ILE A 161 4.39 -15.15 -11.15
#